data_AF-A0A534UKX7-F1
#
_entry.id   AF-A0A534UKX7-F1
#
_cell.length_a   1.000
_cell.length_b   1.000
_cell.length_c   1.000
_cell.angle_alpha   90.00
_cell.angle_beta   90.00
_cell.angle_gamma   90.00
#
_symmetry.space_group_name_H-M   'P 1'
#
loop_
_entity.id
_entity.type
_entity.pdbx_description
1 polymer ?
#
loop_
_entity_poly.entity_id
_entity_poly.type
_entity_poly.pdbx_seq_one_letter_code
_entity_poly.pdbx_strand_id
1 'polypeptide(L)'
;MLIDRFASIIAAILGLTGVMFVLKGVSRLSPDLIAKVSQTYLDFNITQIQNLASQKADFVTGAVLVLIACLVQTGALLFIRAPFLIFEDYWQAAGLAVATSVLIVIVFFGVNRGMSKHYQERAKFSLAKSYFQAVLKQDPILSQHLKTTEDVASSLFGIEKEPDESGKEFLSRLAKRFEISLPRELHLEEEGSPG
;
A
#
# COMPACT_ATOMS: atom_id res chain seq x y z
N MET A 1 -10.85 4.87 -39.31
CA MET A 1 -10.94 3.42 -39.61
C MET A 1 -11.57 2.70 -38.42
N LEU A 2 -12.07 1.47 -38.56
CA LEU A 2 -12.71 0.73 -37.45
C LEU A 2 -11.75 0.48 -36.28
N ILE A 3 -10.46 0.35 -36.57
CA ILE A 3 -9.42 0.13 -35.55
C ILE A 3 -9.14 1.38 -34.69
N ASP A 4 -9.29 2.60 -35.24
CA ASP A 4 -9.22 3.84 -34.44
C ASP A 4 -10.35 3.89 -33.41
N ARG A 5 -11.54 3.44 -33.82
CA ARG A 5 -12.72 3.38 -32.96
C ARG A 5 -12.56 2.32 -31.87
N PHE A 6 -12.03 1.14 -32.21
CA PHE A 6 -11.65 0.10 -31.24
C PHE A 6 -10.68 0.64 -30.19
N ALA A 7 -9.57 1.25 -30.61
CA ALA A 7 -8.58 1.81 -29.69
C ALA A 7 -9.16 2.95 -28.83
N SER A 8 -10.01 3.80 -29.42
CA SER A 8 -10.67 4.91 -28.71
C SER A 8 -11.66 4.40 -27.65
N ILE A 9 -12.42 3.33 -27.94
CA ILE A 9 -13.35 2.71 -26.98
C ILE A 9 -12.55 2.11 -25.80
N ILE A 10 -11.46 1.40 -26.08
CA ILE A 10 -10.59 0.84 -25.04
C ILE A 10 -9.99 1.97 -24.19
N ALA A 11 -9.41 2.99 -24.82
CA ALA A 11 -8.82 4.13 -24.12
C ALA A 11 -9.86 4.86 -23.24
N ALA A 12 -11.09 5.04 -23.75
CA ALA A 12 -12.16 5.66 -22.98
C ALA A 12 -12.56 4.85 -21.74
N ILE A 13 -12.75 3.53 -21.87
CA ILE A 13 -13.15 2.67 -20.74
C ILE A 13 -12.03 2.56 -19.71
N LEU A 14 -10.78 2.36 -20.16
CA LEU A 14 -9.61 2.31 -19.27
C LEU A 14 -9.36 3.65 -18.59
N GLY A 15 -9.48 4.76 -19.34
CA GLY A 15 -9.34 6.11 -18.81
C GLY A 15 -10.40 6.43 -17.75
N LEU A 16 -11.67 6.14 -18.03
CA LEU A 16 -12.77 6.35 -17.09
C LEU A 16 -12.59 5.50 -15.83
N THR A 17 -12.21 4.23 -15.99
CA THR A 17 -11.96 3.33 -14.87
C THR A 17 -10.76 3.79 -14.04
N GLY A 18 -9.66 4.18 -14.69
CA GLY A 18 -8.47 4.72 -14.04
C GLY A 18 -8.77 5.99 -13.24
N VAL A 19 -9.54 6.92 -13.81
CA VAL A 19 -9.97 8.15 -13.12
C VAL A 19 -10.83 7.82 -11.90
N MET A 20 -11.75 6.85 -11.97
CA MET A 20 -12.53 6.43 -10.81
C MET A 20 -11.65 5.88 -9.68
N PHE A 21 -10.63 5.08 -10.01
CA PHE A 21 -9.66 4.58 -9.02
C PHE A 21 -8.82 5.71 -8.39
N VAL A 22 -8.36 6.67 -9.20
CA VAL A 22 -7.64 7.85 -8.69
C VAL A 22 -8.53 8.67 -7.76
N LEU A 23 -9.76 8.97 -8.18
CA LEU A 23 -10.73 9.73 -7.37
C LEU A 23 -11.05 9.02 -6.06
N LYS A 24 -11.24 7.70 -6.10
CA LYS A 24 -11.42 6.87 -4.89
C LYS A 24 -10.19 6.93 -3.97
N GLY A 25 -8.99 6.91 -4.54
CA GLY A 25 -7.75 7.10 -3.79
C GLY A 25 -7.68 8.47 -3.12
N VAL A 26 -7.97 9.54 -3.86
CA VAL A 26 -7.91 10.93 -3.37
C VAL A 26 -9.02 11.23 -2.36
N SER A 27 -10.24 10.76 -2.56
CA SER A 27 -11.36 11.02 -1.63
C SER A 27 -11.18 10.35 -0.26
N ARG A 28 -10.49 9.20 -0.23
CA ARG A 28 -10.06 8.56 1.03
C ARG A 28 -9.01 9.36 1.79
N LEU A 29 -8.41 10.38 1.16
CA LEU A 29 -7.37 11.26 1.71
C LEU A 29 -8.04 12.42 2.46
N SER A 30 -9.17 12.13 3.11
CA SER A 30 -9.96 13.09 3.86
C SER A 30 -9.05 13.79 4.89
N PRO A 31 -9.24 15.10 5.14
CA PRO A 31 -8.54 15.85 6.18
C PRO A 31 -8.47 15.12 7.53
N ASP A 32 -9.45 14.28 7.85
CA ASP A 32 -9.44 13.40 9.02
C ASP A 32 -8.27 12.43 9.05
N LEU A 33 -7.88 11.82 7.92
CA LEU A 33 -6.71 10.93 7.87
C LEU A 33 -5.42 11.71 8.10
N ILE A 34 -5.33 12.94 7.58
CA ILE A 34 -4.16 13.82 7.75
C ILE A 34 -4.06 14.30 9.21
N ALA A 35 -5.18 14.69 9.82
CA ALA A 35 -5.27 15.06 11.23
C ALA A 35 -4.92 13.88 12.16
N LYS A 36 -5.35 12.67 11.81
CA LYS A 36 -5.11 11.47 12.63
C LYS A 36 -3.69 10.92 12.47
N VAL A 37 -3.11 10.95 11.27
CA VAL A 37 -1.70 10.61 11.04
C VAL A 37 -0.76 11.62 11.72
N SER A 38 -1.13 12.90 11.77
CA SER A 38 -0.34 13.92 12.46
C SER A 38 -0.43 13.85 13.99
N GLN A 39 -1.48 13.24 14.56
CA GLN A 39 -1.63 13.09 16.01
C GLN A 39 -0.99 11.82 16.61
N THR A 40 -0.53 10.87 15.80
CA THR A 40 -0.34 9.50 16.28
C THR A 40 1.08 8.97 16.06
N TYR A 41 2.03 9.43 16.88
CA TYR A 41 3.31 8.72 17.02
C TYR A 41 3.21 7.51 17.98
N LEU A 42 2.14 7.38 18.77
CA LEU A 42 2.07 6.42 19.89
C LEU A 42 0.86 5.48 19.93
N ASP A 43 -0.24 5.75 19.21
CA ASP A 43 -1.49 4.97 19.34
C ASP A 43 -2.01 4.45 17.97
N PHE A 44 -1.28 3.50 17.39
CA PHE A 44 -1.49 3.04 16.01
C PHE A 44 -2.80 2.23 15.88
N ASN A 45 -3.61 2.58 14.88
CA ASN A 45 -4.83 1.83 14.56
C ASN A 45 -4.63 1.01 13.27
N ILE A 46 -4.75 -0.32 13.37
CA ILE A 46 -4.58 -1.26 12.25
C ILE A 46 -5.52 -0.92 11.08
N THR A 47 -6.74 -0.47 11.36
CA THR A 47 -7.73 -0.08 10.33
C THR A 47 -7.25 1.14 9.53
N GLN A 48 -6.48 2.05 10.14
CA GLN A 48 -5.90 3.19 9.43
C GLN A 48 -4.80 2.76 8.46
N ILE A 49 -3.92 1.84 8.89
CA ILE A 49 -2.88 1.27 8.03
C ILE A 49 -3.50 0.57 6.82
N GLN A 50 -4.59 -0.19 7.04
CA GLN A 50 -5.33 -0.85 5.97
C GLN A 50 -5.96 0.14 4.98
N ASN A 51 -6.53 1.22 5.50
CA ASN A 51 -7.15 2.26 4.67
C ASN A 51 -6.11 3.04 3.85
N LEU A 52 -4.98 3.44 4.46
CA LEU A 52 -3.87 4.13 3.79
C LEU A 52 -3.22 3.24 2.70
N ALA A 53 -3.00 1.97 3.00
CA ALA A 53 -2.45 1.02 2.03
C ALA A 53 -3.41 0.76 0.86
N SER A 54 -4.70 0.58 1.14
CA SER A 54 -5.72 0.42 0.09
C SER A 54 -5.85 1.68 -0.74
N GLN A 55 -5.74 2.86 -0.13
CA GLN A 55 -5.76 4.14 -0.83
C GLN A 55 -4.57 4.30 -1.77
N LYS A 56 -3.35 3.98 -1.30
CA LYS A 56 -2.15 4.04 -2.14
C LYS A 56 -2.26 3.08 -3.32
N ALA A 57 -2.78 1.88 -3.09
CA ALA A 57 -3.05 0.90 -4.14
C ALA A 57 -4.07 1.43 -5.16
N ASP A 58 -5.21 1.98 -4.69
CA ASP A 58 -6.25 2.55 -5.55
C ASP A 58 -5.68 3.69 -6.42
N PHE A 59 -4.91 4.60 -5.83
CA PHE A 59 -4.29 5.72 -6.56
C PHE A 59 -3.29 5.25 -7.63
N VAL A 60 -2.34 4.38 -7.26
CA VAL A 60 -1.31 3.89 -8.19
C VAL A 60 -1.93 3.08 -9.32
N THR A 61 -2.87 2.19 -8.99
CA THR A 61 -3.60 1.39 -9.99
C THR A 61 -4.37 2.29 -10.96
N GLY A 62 -5.06 3.30 -10.43
CA GLY A 62 -5.77 4.27 -11.26
C GLY A 62 -4.84 5.08 -12.16
N ALA A 63 -3.72 5.56 -11.64
CA ALA A 63 -2.74 6.33 -12.41
C ALA A 63 -2.12 5.50 -13.55
N VAL A 64 -1.80 4.24 -13.30
CA VAL A 64 -1.28 3.32 -14.33
C VAL A 64 -2.32 3.08 -15.42
N LEU A 65 -3.59 2.86 -15.07
CA LEU A 65 -4.68 2.68 -16.03
C LEU A 65 -4.87 3.91 -16.93
N VAL A 66 -4.85 5.12 -16.34
CA VAL A 66 -4.92 6.37 -17.12
C VAL A 66 -3.72 6.52 -18.05
N LEU A 67 -2.53 6.17 -17.60
CA LEU A 67 -1.32 6.25 -18.41
C LEU A 67 -1.38 5.27 -19.60
N ILE A 68 -1.83 4.04 -19.38
CA ILE A 68 -2.06 3.06 -20.45
C ILE A 68 -3.11 3.58 -21.44
N ALA A 69 -4.23 4.11 -20.96
CA ALA A 69 -5.27 4.69 -21.83
C ALA A 69 -4.70 5.82 -22.71
N CYS A 70 -3.88 6.70 -22.13
CA CYS A 70 -3.22 7.77 -22.86
C CYS A 70 -2.25 7.24 -23.92
N LEU A 71 -1.44 6.22 -23.60
CA LEU A 71 -0.53 5.59 -24.55
C LEU A 71 -1.27 4.89 -25.69
N VAL A 72 -2.38 4.20 -25.41
CA VAL A 72 -3.22 3.57 -26.43
C VAL A 72 -3.80 4.62 -27.37
N GLN A 73 -4.33 5.73 -26.84
CA GLN A 73 -4.88 6.81 -27.66
C GLN A 73 -3.80 7.50 -28.49
N THR A 74 -2.65 7.79 -27.90
CA THR A 74 -1.53 8.43 -28.58
C THR A 74 -0.95 7.53 -29.67
N GLY A 75 -0.81 6.23 -29.37
CA GLY A 75 -0.36 5.23 -30.33
C GLY A 75 -1.32 5.07 -31.50
N ALA A 76 -2.62 5.07 -31.23
CA ALA A 76 -3.64 5.06 -32.27
C ALA A 76 -3.51 6.27 -33.20
N LEU A 77 -3.39 7.48 -32.63
CA LEU A 77 -3.27 8.72 -33.42
C LEU A 77 -1.97 8.80 -34.24
N LEU A 78 -0.85 8.29 -33.72
CA LEU A 78 0.46 8.44 -34.36
C LEU A 78 0.76 7.34 -35.40
N PHE A 79 0.35 6.09 -35.14
CA PHE A 79 0.81 4.93 -35.92
C PHE A 79 -0.27 4.31 -36.81
N ILE A 80 -1.57 4.52 -36.52
CA ILE A 80 -2.66 3.98 -37.34
C ILE A 80 -2.96 4.96 -38.48
N ARG A 81 -2.13 4.91 -39.53
CA ARG A 81 -2.36 5.68 -40.78
C ARG A 81 -2.91 4.84 -41.94
N ALA A 82 -2.84 3.52 -41.86
CA ALA A 82 -3.22 2.62 -42.95
C ALA A 82 -4.51 1.84 -42.63
N PRO A 83 -5.42 1.62 -43.61
CA PRO A 83 -6.64 0.85 -43.40
C PRO A 83 -6.29 -0.63 -43.23
N PHE A 84 -6.07 -1.03 -41.98
CA PHE A 84 -6.10 -2.43 -41.62
C PHE A 84 -7.56 -2.92 -41.67
N LEU A 85 -7.90 -3.69 -42.69
CA LEU A 85 -9.18 -4.40 -42.85
C LEU A 85 -9.24 -5.63 -41.93
N ILE A 86 -9.07 -5.44 -40.62
CA ILE A 86 -9.20 -6.51 -39.62
C ILE A 86 -10.67 -6.69 -39.19
N PHE A 87 -11.47 -5.64 -39.32
CA PHE A 87 -12.88 -5.64 -38.95
C PHE A 87 -13.73 -5.35 -40.19
N GLU A 88 -14.68 -6.24 -40.48
CA GLU A 88 -15.66 -6.06 -41.56
C GLU A 88 -16.88 -5.28 -41.06
N ASP A 89 -17.23 -5.41 -39.78
CA ASP A 89 -18.40 -4.77 -39.17
C ASP A 89 -18.03 -3.95 -37.92
N TYR A 90 -18.67 -2.79 -37.79
CA TYR A 90 -18.54 -1.88 -36.66
C TYR A 90 -18.97 -2.52 -35.34
N TRP A 91 -20.08 -3.27 -35.35
CA TRP A 91 -20.61 -3.90 -34.14
C TRP A 91 -19.68 -4.97 -33.57
N GLN A 92 -18.98 -5.70 -34.44
CA GLN A 92 -17.98 -6.67 -34.04
C GLN A 92 -16.76 -5.99 -33.41
N ALA A 93 -16.27 -4.91 -34.01
CA ALA A 93 -15.16 -4.13 -33.46
C ALA A 93 -15.50 -3.52 -32.09
N ALA A 94 -16.70 -2.92 -31.95
CA ALA A 94 -17.15 -2.35 -30.69
C ALA A 94 -17.37 -3.42 -29.61
N GLY A 95 -17.98 -4.55 -29.96
CA GLY A 95 -18.20 -5.67 -29.03
C GLY A 95 -16.89 -6.26 -28.51
N LEU A 96 -15.91 -6.47 -29.39
CA LEU A 96 -14.59 -6.96 -28.99
C LEU A 96 -13.86 -5.94 -28.12
N ALA A 97 -13.91 -4.64 -28.44
CA ALA A 97 -13.29 -3.58 -27.63
C ALA A 97 -13.82 -3.57 -26.20
N VAL A 98 -15.14 -3.67 -26.04
CA VAL A 98 -15.78 -3.72 -24.72
C VAL A 98 -15.38 -4.99 -23.97
N ALA A 99 -15.44 -6.16 -24.62
CA ALA A 99 -15.06 -7.43 -24.00
C ALA A 99 -13.59 -7.43 -23.52
N THR A 100 -12.67 -6.96 -24.36
CA THR A 100 -11.24 -6.83 -23.99
C THR A 100 -11.05 -5.83 -22.85
N SER A 101 -11.76 -4.69 -22.87
CA SER A 101 -11.67 -3.70 -21.80
C SER A 101 -12.15 -4.25 -20.46
N VAL A 102 -13.27 -4.97 -20.45
CA VAL A 102 -13.79 -5.62 -19.24
C VAL A 102 -12.78 -6.62 -18.68
N LEU A 103 -12.16 -7.43 -19.54
CA LEU A 103 -11.15 -8.39 -19.12
C LEU A 103 -9.93 -7.70 -18.50
N ILE A 104 -9.44 -6.61 -19.10
CA ILE A 104 -8.34 -5.80 -18.55
C ILE A 104 -8.73 -5.24 -17.17
N VAL A 105 -9.95 -4.69 -17.03
CA VAL A 105 -10.42 -4.14 -15.75
C VAL A 105 -10.47 -5.21 -14.66
N ILE A 106 -10.92 -6.42 -14.96
CA ILE A 106 -10.94 -7.54 -14.01
C ILE A 106 -9.52 -7.88 -13.54
N VAL A 107 -8.56 -7.97 -14.47
CA VAL A 107 -7.15 -8.23 -14.14
C VAL A 107 -6.60 -7.14 -13.22
N PHE A 108 -6.84 -5.87 -13.56
CA PHE A 108 -6.39 -4.74 -12.74
C PHE A 108 -7.05 -4.70 -11.36
N PHE A 109 -8.30 -5.16 -11.24
CA PHE A 109 -8.94 -5.33 -9.94
C PHE A 109 -8.21 -6.34 -9.06
N GLY A 110 -7.78 -7.46 -9.65
CA GLY A 110 -6.94 -8.46 -8.98
C GLY A 110 -5.58 -7.90 -8.55
N VAL A 111 -4.90 -7.17 -9.45
CA VAL A 111 -3.63 -6.49 -9.17
C VAL A 111 -3.79 -5.49 -8.02
N ASN A 112 -4.83 -4.66 -8.04
CA ASN A 112 -5.09 -3.68 -6.99
C ASN A 112 -5.27 -4.36 -5.61
N ARG A 113 -5.99 -5.49 -5.57
CA ARG A 113 -6.17 -6.27 -4.33
C ARG A 113 -4.84 -6.84 -3.82
N GLY A 114 -3.99 -7.35 -4.72
CA GLY A 114 -2.64 -7.81 -4.38
C GLY A 114 -1.73 -6.69 -3.88
N MET A 115 -1.72 -5.54 -4.56
CA MET A 115 -0.95 -4.35 -4.16
C MET A 115 -1.40 -3.80 -2.81
N SER A 116 -2.72 -3.77 -2.55
CA SER A 116 -3.26 -3.37 -1.26
C SER A 116 -2.71 -4.25 -0.13
N LYS A 117 -2.72 -5.57 -0.29
CA LYS A 117 -2.15 -6.51 0.70
C LYS A 117 -0.65 -6.28 0.90
N HIS A 118 0.12 -6.13 -0.19
CA HIS A 118 1.56 -5.88 -0.10
C HIS A 118 1.89 -4.55 0.60
N TYR A 119 1.14 -3.48 0.29
CA TYR A 119 1.32 -2.20 0.98
C TYR A 119 0.89 -2.24 2.45
N GLN A 120 -0.12 -3.04 2.80
CA GLN A 120 -0.49 -3.26 4.20
C GLN A 120 0.65 -3.89 4.99
N GLU A 121 1.26 -4.95 4.47
CA GLU A 121 2.38 -5.64 5.11
C GLU A 121 3.61 -4.72 5.25
N ARG A 122 3.96 -3.97 4.18
CA ARG A 122 5.05 -2.99 4.24
C ARG A 122 4.79 -1.85 5.22
N ALA A 123 3.55 -1.34 5.28
CA ALA A 123 3.21 -0.25 6.18
C ALA A 123 3.26 -0.70 7.65
N LYS A 124 2.77 -1.91 7.96
CA LYS A 124 2.94 -2.52 9.29
C LYS A 124 4.42 -2.63 9.66
N PHE A 125 5.25 -3.17 8.76
CA PHE A 125 6.69 -3.31 8.99
C PHE A 125 7.39 -1.97 9.20
N SER A 126 7.10 -0.98 8.35
CA SER A 126 7.70 0.36 8.45
C SER A 126 7.30 1.09 9.73
N LEU A 127 6.05 0.94 10.17
CA LEU A 127 5.54 1.57 11.38
C LEU A 127 6.20 0.95 12.62
N ALA A 128 6.28 -0.38 12.67
CA ALA A 128 7.00 -1.08 13.73
C ALA A 128 8.47 -0.67 13.77
N LYS A 129 9.17 -0.69 12.62
CA LYS A 129 10.58 -0.26 12.54
C LYS A 129 10.78 1.16 13.07
N SER A 130 9.88 2.08 12.72
CA SER A 130 9.96 3.48 13.18
C SER A 130 9.70 3.60 14.68
N TYR A 131 8.73 2.84 15.21
CA TYR A 131 8.44 2.78 16.64
C TYR A 131 9.63 2.20 17.44
N PHE A 132 10.17 1.07 16.99
CA PHE A 132 11.37 0.45 17.57
C PHE A 132 12.56 1.41 17.56
N GLN A 133 12.77 2.16 16.47
CA GLN A 133 13.83 3.17 16.41
C GLN A 133 13.58 4.36 17.34
N ALA A 134 12.32 4.74 17.59
CA ALA A 134 11.98 5.81 18.53
C ALA A 134 12.22 5.38 19.98
N VAL A 135 11.83 4.15 20.34
CA VAL A 135 12.07 3.57 21.67
C VAL A 135 13.57 3.38 21.92
N LEU A 136 14.32 2.86 20.95
CA LEU A 136 15.77 2.67 21.06
C LEU A 136 16.58 3.99 21.13
N LYS A 137 15.95 5.13 20.81
CA LYS A 137 16.56 6.47 20.95
C LYS A 137 16.29 7.10 22.31
N GLN A 138 15.36 6.57 23.11
CA GLN A 138 15.14 7.02 24.48
C GLN A 138 16.18 6.37 25.39
N ASP A 139 16.85 7.20 26.18
CA ASP A 139 17.83 6.78 27.18
C ASP A 139 17.47 7.48 28.51
N PRO A 140 17.04 6.74 29.56
CA PRO A 140 16.84 5.29 29.62
C PRO A 140 15.55 4.81 28.93
N ILE A 141 15.50 3.53 28.55
CA ILE A 141 14.28 2.90 28.03
C ILE A 141 13.37 2.55 29.22
N LEU A 142 12.25 3.27 29.34
CA LEU A 142 11.25 2.99 30.38
C LEU A 142 10.57 1.63 30.17
N SER A 143 10.29 0.91 31.25
CA SER A 143 9.61 -0.39 31.25
C SER A 143 8.21 -0.33 30.60
N GLN A 144 7.55 0.83 30.66
CA GLN A 144 6.29 1.08 29.97
C GLN A 144 6.45 1.02 28.44
N HIS A 145 7.53 1.59 27.89
CA HIS A 145 7.81 1.54 26.46
C HIS A 145 8.22 0.14 26.00
N LEU A 146 8.88 -0.63 26.87
CA LEU A 146 9.21 -2.02 26.60
C LEU A 146 7.94 -2.89 26.50
N LYS A 147 7.00 -2.71 27.42
CA LYS A 147 5.69 -3.40 27.40
C LYS A 147 4.84 -3.00 26.19
N THR A 148 4.78 -1.71 25.86
CA THR A 148 4.08 -1.27 24.64
C THR A 148 4.74 -1.84 23.39
N THR A 149 6.07 -1.97 23.36
CA THR A 149 6.81 -2.59 22.26
C THR A 149 6.46 -4.09 22.10
N GLU A 150 6.33 -4.81 23.22
CA GLU A 150 5.82 -6.20 23.25
C GLU A 150 4.39 -6.27 22.70
N ASP A 151 3.49 -5.38 23.14
CA ASP A 151 2.10 -5.32 22.66
C ASP A 151 2.02 -4.99 21.16
N VAL A 152 2.86 -4.08 20.66
CA VAL A 152 2.98 -3.75 19.23
C VAL A 152 3.44 -4.96 18.43
N ALA A 153 4.48 -5.65 18.91
CA ALA A 153 5.07 -6.80 18.26
C ALA A 153 4.09 -7.99 18.20
N SER A 154 3.37 -8.24 19.28
CA SER A 154 2.30 -9.24 19.34
C SER A 154 1.13 -8.86 18.43
N SER A 155 0.60 -7.63 18.55
CA SER A 155 -0.57 -7.19 17.79
C SER A 155 -0.33 -7.11 16.27
N LEU A 156 0.84 -6.64 15.84
CA LEU A 156 1.12 -6.43 14.41
C LEU A 156 1.74 -7.64 13.71
N PHE A 157 2.50 -8.47 14.43
CA PHE A 157 3.29 -9.56 13.84
C PHE A 157 3.12 -10.92 14.52
N GLY A 158 2.31 -11.03 15.60
CA GLY A 158 2.16 -12.25 16.38
C GLY A 158 3.46 -12.67 17.07
N ILE A 159 4.34 -11.71 17.38
CA ILE A 159 5.62 -11.97 18.05
C ILE A 159 5.43 -11.69 19.52
N GLU A 160 5.25 -12.75 20.29
CA GLU A 160 5.19 -12.69 21.75
C GLU A 160 6.59 -12.90 22.34
N LYS A 161 6.82 -12.28 23.49
CA LYS A 161 7.99 -12.53 24.30
C LYS A 161 7.88 -13.91 24.92
N GLU A 162 8.96 -14.68 24.85
CA GLU A 162 9.00 -15.99 25.50
C GLU A 162 9.08 -15.82 27.03
N PRO A 163 8.47 -16.72 27.83
CA PRO A 163 8.38 -16.55 29.28
C PRO A 163 9.75 -16.46 29.99
N ASP A 164 10.80 -17.03 29.39
CA ASP A 164 12.17 -17.01 29.91
C ASP A 164 13.08 -15.96 29.22
N GLU A 165 12.54 -15.17 28.28
CA GLU A 165 13.30 -14.19 27.50
C GLU A 165 13.41 -12.85 28.22
N SER A 166 14.62 -12.34 28.40
CA SER A 166 14.83 -11.01 29.00
C SER A 166 14.38 -9.89 28.05
N GLY A 167 14.01 -8.72 28.58
CA GLY A 167 13.62 -7.56 27.75
C GLY A 167 14.70 -7.14 26.74
N LYS A 168 15.99 -7.30 27.09
CA LYS A 168 17.12 -7.04 26.17
C LYS A 168 17.20 -8.07 25.04
N GLU A 169 16.97 -9.36 25.34
CA GLU A 169 16.95 -10.43 24.33
C GLU A 169 15.77 -10.26 23.36
N PHE A 170 14.59 -9.90 23.87
CA PHE A 170 13.41 -9.60 23.06
C PHE A 170 13.67 -8.44 22.09
N LEU A 171 14.23 -7.32 22.59
CA LEU A 171 14.60 -6.18 21.77
C LEU A 171 15.69 -6.53 20.75
N SER A 172 16.64 -7.40 21.11
CA SER A 172 17.69 -7.88 20.20
C SER A 172 17.12 -8.75 19.07
N ARG A 173 16.19 -9.66 19.40
CA ARG A 173 15.47 -10.52 18.45
C ARG A 173 14.64 -9.68 17.47
N LEU A 174 13.95 -8.65 17.96
CA LEU A 174 13.19 -7.72 17.13
C LEU A 174 14.10 -6.84 16.27
N ALA A 175 15.18 -6.28 16.83
CA ALA A 175 16.15 -5.49 16.06
C ALA A 175 16.79 -6.29 14.92
N LYS A 176 17.11 -7.57 15.16
CA LYS A 176 17.59 -8.49 14.10
C LYS A 176 16.53 -8.72 13.03
N ARG A 177 15.26 -8.88 13.41
CA ARG A 177 14.15 -9.11 12.46
C ARG A 177 13.78 -7.88 11.65
N PHE A 178 13.95 -6.68 12.21
CA PHE A 178 13.66 -5.40 11.53
C PHE A 178 14.89 -4.75 10.87
N GLU A 179 16.05 -5.41 10.91
CA GLU A 179 17.33 -4.88 10.41
C GLU A 179 17.62 -3.49 11.00
N ILE A 180 17.58 -3.38 12.33
CA ILE A 180 17.86 -2.17 13.09
C ILE A 180 19.17 -2.37 13.85
N SER A 181 20.04 -1.37 13.81
CA SER A 181 21.26 -1.32 14.62
C SER A 181 20.91 -1.03 16.08
N LEU A 182 21.27 -1.91 17.01
CA LEU A 182 21.14 -1.65 18.44
C LEU A 182 22.24 -0.68 18.91
N PRO A 183 21.95 0.23 19.85
CA PRO A 183 22.97 0.98 20.55
C PRO A 183 23.91 0.04 21.32
N ARG A 184 25.18 0.45 21.52
CA ARG A 184 26.24 -0.38 22.14
C ARG A 184 25.91 -0.78 23.59
N GLU A 185 25.12 0.03 24.29
CA GLU A 185 24.62 -0.26 25.63
C GLU A 185 23.11 -0.01 25.65
N LEU A 186 22.31 -1.04 26.01
CA LEU A 186 20.89 -0.87 26.33
C LEU A 186 20.76 -0.67 27.85
N HIS A 187 20.40 0.55 28.24
CA HIS A 187 20.06 0.93 29.59
C HIS A 187 18.53 0.79 29.74
N LEU A 188 18.12 -0.30 30.38
CA LEU A 188 16.73 -0.52 30.79
C LEU A 188 16.61 -0.02 32.23
N GLU A 189 15.55 0.73 32.55
CA GLU A 189 15.16 0.86 33.96
C GLU A 189 14.85 -0.54 34.48
N GLU A 190 15.63 -1.01 35.45
CA GLU A 190 15.34 -2.26 36.14
C GLU A 190 13.92 -2.17 36.71
N GLU A 191 13.12 -3.23 36.54
CA GLU A 191 11.91 -3.41 37.34
C GLU A 191 12.34 -3.28 38.80
N GLY A 192 12.01 -2.13 39.40
CA GLY A 192 12.35 -1.83 40.77
C GLY A 192 11.87 -2.98 41.65
N SER A 193 12.84 -3.69 42.22
CA SER A 193 12.66 -4.49 43.41
C SER A 193 11.89 -3.65 44.44
N PRO A 194 10.83 -4.18 45.07
CA PRO A 194 10.10 -3.46 46.10
C PRO A 194 11.07 -3.19 47.26
N GLY A 195 11.27 -1.91 47.58
CA GLY A 195 11.87 -1.45 48.82
C GLY A 195 10.79 -1.03 49.80
#